data_AF-A0A3C1Q8I6-F1
#
_entry.id   AF-A0A3C1Q8I6-F1
#
_cell.length_a   1.000
_cell.length_b   1.000
_cell.length_c   1.000
_cell.angle_alpha   90.00
_cell.angle_beta   90.00
_cell.angle_gamma   90.00
#
_symmetry.space_group_name_H-M   'P 1'
#
loop_
_entity.id
_entity.type
_entity.pdbx_description
1 polymer ?
#
loop_
_entity_poly.entity_id
_entity_poly.type
_entity_poly.pdbx_seq_one_letter_code
_entity_poly.pdbx_strand_id
1 'polypeptide(L)' 'MKAVQFEGSVPRYAYSMIMGSLSRRAYYDSLSNIVFRDVARPALPNQEWVRVKTKYAGVCGSDKNLIQL' A
#
# COMPACT_ATOMS: atom_id res chain seq x y z
N MET A 1 4.58 9.31 8.41
CA MET A 1 5.06 9.40 7.01
C MET A 1 3.94 8.89 6.13
N LYS A 2 3.81 9.39 4.90
CA LYS A 2 2.80 8.91 3.97
C LYS A 2 3.19 7.54 3.43
N ALA A 3 2.25 6.62 3.36
CA ALA A 3 2.44 5.29 2.81
C ALA A 3 1.21 4.84 2.02
N VAL A 4 1.46 4.10 0.94
CA VAL A 4 0.44 3.28 0.28
C VAL A 4 0.48 1.92 0.95
N GLN A 5 -0.67 1.43 1.41
CA GLN A 5 -0.79 0.13 2.07
C GLN A 5 -1.89 -0.70 1.41
N PHE A 6 -1.76 -2.01 1.56
CA PHE A 6 -2.85 -2.94 1.30
C PHE A 6 -3.58 -3.23 2.62
N GLU A 7 -4.85 -2.87 2.71
CA GLU A 7 -5.70 -3.17 3.86
C GLU A 7 -6.37 -4.53 3.66
N GLY A 8 -6.11 -5.52 4.52
CA GLY A 8 -6.61 -6.90 4.43
C GLY A 8 -8.12 -7.06 4.73
N SER A 9 -8.97 -6.26 4.09
CA SER A 9 -10.43 -6.28 4.25
C SER A 9 -11.09 -7.11 3.15
N VAL A 10 -11.72 -8.22 3.53
CA VAL A 10 -12.47 -9.10 2.61
C VAL A 10 -13.59 -8.35 1.86
N PRO A 11 -14.43 -7.51 2.50
CA PRO A 11 -15.45 -6.75 1.78
C PRO A 11 -14.88 -5.81 0.71
N ARG A 12 -13.78 -5.11 1.01
CA ARG A 12 -13.12 -4.19 0.06
C ARG A 12 -12.49 -4.96 -1.11
N TYR A 13 -12.00 -6.16 -0.83
CA TYR A 13 -11.46 -7.04 -1.87
C TYR A 13 -12.55 -7.52 -2.82
N ALA A 14 -13.67 -7.99 -2.27
CA ALA A 14 -14.84 -8.38 -3.06
C ALA A 14 -15.35 -7.21 -3.93
N TYR A 15 -15.44 -6.00 -3.35
CA TYR A 15 -15.77 -4.79 -4.10
C TYR A 15 -14.84 -4.57 -5.28
N SER A 16 -13.53 -4.59 -5.03
CA SER A 16 -12.50 -4.36 -6.05
C SER A 16 -12.55 -5.39 -7.18
N MET A 17 -12.83 -6.66 -6.83
CA MET A 17 -12.95 -7.75 -7.81
C MET A 17 -14.21 -7.64 -8.68
N ILE A 18 -15.34 -7.23 -8.11
CA ILE A 18 -16.61 -7.10 -8.83
C ILE A 18 -16.60 -5.84 -9.70
N MET A 19 -16.23 -4.69 -9.12
CA MET A 19 -16.31 -3.40 -9.80
C MET A 19 -15.10 -3.10 -10.69
N GLY A 20 -13.98 -3.80 -10.48
CA GLY A 20 -12.73 -3.61 -11.22
C GLY A 20 -12.80 -3.94 -12.71
N SER A 21 -13.74 -4.80 -13.11
CA SER A 21 -14.03 -5.10 -14.52
C SER A 21 -14.80 -3.98 -15.21
N LEU A 22 -15.62 -3.22 -14.47
CA LEU A 22 -16.35 -2.05 -14.98
C LEU A 22 -15.47 -0.81 -14.99
N SER A 23 -14.67 -0.61 -13.93
CA SER A 23 -13.76 0.54 -13.83
C SER A 23 -12.49 0.18 -13.08
N ARG A 24 -11.34 0.47 -13.71
CA ARG A 24 -10.03 0.31 -13.06
C ARG A 24 -9.88 1.14 -11.78
N ARG A 25 -10.69 2.20 -11.60
CA ARG A 25 -10.70 3.00 -10.37
C ARG A 25 -11.05 2.19 -9.13
N ALA A 26 -11.88 1.16 -9.26
CA ALA A 26 -12.28 0.31 -8.14
C ALA A 26 -11.10 -0.42 -7.47
N TYR A 27 -9.94 -0.52 -8.14
CA TYR A 27 -8.73 -1.07 -7.53
C TYR A 27 -7.99 -0.08 -6.62
N TYR A 28 -8.24 1.23 -6.70
CA TYR A 28 -7.48 2.26 -5.99
C TYR A 28 -8.32 3.43 -5.45
N ASP A 29 -9.65 3.34 -5.47
CA ASP A 29 -10.53 4.35 -4.89
C ASP A 29 -10.69 4.18 -3.36
N SER A 30 -11.55 5.00 -2.75
CA SER A 30 -11.78 4.99 -1.31
C SER A 30 -12.40 3.70 -0.76
N LEU A 31 -12.93 2.82 -1.62
CA LEU A 31 -13.54 1.55 -1.25
C LEU A 31 -12.62 0.34 -1.51
N SER A 32 -11.54 0.52 -2.27
CA SER A 32 -10.56 -0.54 -2.54
C SER A 32 -9.66 -0.85 -1.34
N ASN A 33 -8.89 -1.93 -1.42
CA ASN A 33 -7.88 -2.29 -0.41
C ASN A 33 -6.63 -1.40 -0.45
N ILE A 34 -6.40 -0.65 -1.53
CA ILE A 34 -5.23 0.24 -1.65
C ILE A 34 -5.54 1.56 -0.97
N VAL A 35 -4.86 1.82 0.14
CA VAL A 35 -5.13 2.97 1.00
C VAL A 35 -3.90 3.86 1.11
N PHE A 36 -4.08 5.17 0.97
CA PHE A 36 -3.05 6.16 1.20
C PHE A 36 -3.26 6.81 2.58
N ARG A 37 -2.32 6.62 3.51
CA ARG A 37 -2.46 7.12 4.89
C ARG A 37 -1.14 7.58 5.49
N ASP A 38 -1.23 8.31 6.59
CA ASP A 38 -0.09 8.57 7.46
C ASP A 38 0.15 7.37 8.38
N VAL A 39 1.39 6.90 8.41
CA VAL A 39 1.87 5.83 9.30
C VAL A 39 2.96 6.36 10.23
N ALA A 40 3.15 5.71 11.38
CA ALA A 40 4.27 6.01 12.26
C ALA A 40 5.60 5.83 11.50
N ARG A 41 6.58 6.69 11.77
CA ARG A 41 7.93 6.48 11.22
C ARG A 41 8.57 5.31 11.96
N PRO A 42 9.19 4.36 11.26
CA PRO A 42 9.94 3.28 11.91
C PRO A 42 11.06 3.85 12.81
N ALA A 43 11.27 3.17 13.94
CA ALA A 43 12.45 3.38 14.76
C ALA A 43 13.72 2.95 13.99
N LEU A 44 14.86 3.55 14.34
CA LEU A 44 16.14 3.10 13.80
C LEU A 44 16.48 1.75 14.46
N PRO A 45 16.92 0.73 13.69
CA PRO A 45 17.28 -0.56 14.26
C PRO A 45 18.42 -0.47 15.30
N ASN A 46 19.44 0.34 15.03
CA ASN A 46 20.56 0.62 15.94
C ASN A 46 21.24 1.96 15.57
N GLN A 47 22.37 2.28 16.22
CA GLN A 47 23.11 3.54 16.05
C GLN A 47 23.82 3.70 14.70
N GLU A 48 24.03 2.62 13.95
CA GLU A 48 24.68 2.63 12.63
C GLU A 48 23.70 3.04 11.51
N TRP A 49 22.40 3.15 11.81
CA TRP A 49 21.38 3.50 10.83
C TRP A 49 21.14 5.00 10.78
N VAL A 50 21.05 5.53 9.56
CA VAL A 50 20.60 6.90 9.31
C VAL A 50 19.22 6.90 8.65
N ARG A 51 18.46 7.97 8.87
CA ARG A 51 17.15 8.15 8.23
C ARG A 51 17.30 8.90 6.92
N VAL A 52 16.82 8.30 5.84
CA VAL A 52 16.76 8.95 4.52
C VAL A 52 15.33 9.41 4.22
N LYS A 53 15.17 10.66 3.79
CA LYS A 53 13.87 11.19 3.34
C LYS A 53 13.61 10.75 1.90
N THR A 54 12.57 9.95 1.70
CA THR A 54 12.10 9.53 0.36
C THR A 54 11.66 10.75 -0.47
N LYS A 55 12.25 10.93 -1.65
CA LYS A 55 11.78 11.89 -2.67
C LYS A 55 10.92 11.21 -3.74
N TYR A 56 11.36 10.03 -4.18
CA TYR A 56 10.65 9.17 -5.13
C TYR A 56 10.71 7.73 -4.64
N ALA A 57 9.66 6.96 -4.94
CA ALA A 57 9.59 5.52 -4.69
C ALA A 57 9.01 4.86 -5.94
N GLY A 58 9.71 3.86 -6.47
CA GLY A 58 9.20 2.99 -7.53
C GLY A 58 8.53 1.76 -6.93
N VAL A 59 7.68 1.10 -7.71
CA VAL A 59 7.16 -0.24 -7.39
C VAL A 59 7.89 -1.23 -8.28
N CYS A 60 8.58 -2.18 -7.66
CA CYS A 60 9.25 -3.27 -8.36
C CYS A 60 8.29 -4.45 -8.57
N GLY A 61 8.52 -5.25 -9.62
CA GLY A 61 7.72 -6.46 -9.85
C GLY A 61 7.77 -7.46 -8.69
N SER A 62 8.89 -7.51 -7.94
CA SER A 62 9.04 -8.35 -6.75
C SER A 62 8.13 -7.93 -5.59
N ASP A 63 7.70 -6.67 -5.54
CA ASP A 63 6.84 -6.16 -4.47
C ASP A 63 5.47 -6.84 -4.49
N LYS A 64 5.06 -7.40 -5.63
CA LYS A 64 3.85 -8.22 -5.74
C LYS A 64 3.87 -9.42 -4.79
N ASN A 65 5.04 -9.96 -4.47
CA ASN A 65 5.18 -11.09 -3.55
C ASN A 65 5.07 -10.67 -2.07
N LEU A 66 5.18 -9.36 -1.79
CA LEU A 66 5.01 -8.81 -0.44
C LEU A 66 3.52 -8.57 -0.10
N ILE A 67 2.65 -8.57 -1.11
CA ILE A 67 1.19 -8.51 -0.91
C ILE A 67 0.73 -9.92 -0.53
N GLN A 68 0.89 -10.29 0.73
CA GLN A 68 0.35 -11.52 1.28
C GLN A 68 -1.08 -11.26 1.79
N LEU A 69 -2.04 -12.01 1.24
CA LEU A 69 -3.44 -12.06 1.67
C LEU A 69 -3.59 -13.05 2.83
#